data_AF-A0A287DDP8-F1
#
_entry.id   AF-A0A287DDP8-F1
#
_cell.length_a   1.000
_cell.length_b   1.000
_cell.length_c   1.000
_cell.angle_alpha   90.00
_cell.angle_beta   90.00
_cell.angle_gamma   90.00
#
_symmetry.space_group_name_H-M   'P 1'
#
loop_
_entity.id
_entity.type
_entity.pdbx_description
1 polymer ?
#
loop_
_entity_poly.entity_id
_entity_poly.type
_entity_poly.pdbx_seq_one_letter_code
_entity_poly.pdbx_strand_id
1 'polypeptide(L)'
;MTNTKGKRRGTRYMFSRPFRKHGVVPLATYMRIYKKGDIVDIKGMGTVQKGMPHKCYHGKTGRVYNVTQHAVGIVVNNLFVLFLCHSNLVLLLQNNVK
;
A
#
# COMPACT_ATOMS: atom_id res chain seq x y z
N MET A 1 -20.60 -22.84 -9.74
CA MET A 1 -20.56 -21.71 -8.77
C MET A 1 -19.71 -20.58 -9.31
N THR A 2 -20.30 -19.42 -9.60
CA THR A 2 -19.59 -18.24 -10.07
C THR A 2 -19.11 -17.40 -8.89
N ASN A 3 -17.84 -17.04 -8.94
CA ASN A 3 -17.18 -16.25 -7.91
C ASN A 3 -17.45 -14.75 -8.09
N THR A 4 -17.85 -14.05 -7.03
CA THR A 4 -18.10 -12.59 -7.05
C THR A 4 -16.85 -11.81 -7.49
N LYS A 5 -17.03 -10.71 -8.23
CA LYS A 5 -15.92 -9.88 -8.76
C LYS A 5 -15.61 -8.63 -7.92
N GLY A 6 -15.91 -8.66 -6.63
CA GLY A 6 -15.68 -7.52 -5.73
C GLY A 6 -14.19 -7.20 -5.53
N LYS A 7 -13.86 -5.90 -5.45
CA LYS A 7 -12.49 -5.36 -5.28
C LYS A 7 -11.72 -5.96 -4.10
N ARG A 8 -12.41 -6.36 -3.02
CA ARG A 8 -11.81 -6.90 -1.79
C ARG A 8 -12.13 -8.38 -1.55
N ARG A 9 -12.64 -9.10 -2.54
CA ARG A 9 -12.90 -10.55 -2.40
C ARG A 9 -11.60 -11.31 -2.09
N GLY A 10 -11.66 -12.21 -1.10
CA GLY A 10 -10.55 -13.10 -0.75
C GLY A 10 -9.44 -12.45 0.08
N THR A 11 -9.70 -11.30 0.71
CA THR A 11 -8.66 -10.51 1.39
C THR A 11 -8.73 -10.57 2.92
N ARG A 12 -9.54 -11.50 3.48
CA ARG A 12 -9.77 -11.66 4.93
C ARG A 12 -8.47 -11.67 5.73
N TYR A 13 -7.51 -12.50 5.33
CA TYR A 13 -6.20 -12.63 6.01
C TYR A 13 -5.11 -11.74 5.41
N MET A 14 -5.29 -11.20 4.20
CA MET A 14 -4.26 -10.38 3.54
C MET A 14 -4.12 -8.99 4.16
N PHE A 15 -5.24 -8.38 4.56
CA PHE A 15 -5.29 -7.04 5.16
C PHE A 15 -5.55 -7.07 6.67
N SER A 16 -5.73 -8.26 7.27
CA SER A 16 -5.83 -8.39 8.72
C SER A 16 -4.54 -7.93 9.38
N ARG A 17 -4.66 -7.23 10.51
CA ARG A 17 -3.50 -6.86 11.29
C ARG A 17 -2.93 -8.07 12.04
N PRO A 18 -1.61 -8.10 12.27
CA PRO A 18 -1.02 -9.12 13.10
C PRO A 18 -1.49 -8.99 14.55
N PHE A 19 -1.44 -10.12 15.26
CA PHE A 19 -1.86 -10.22 16.65
C PHE A 19 -1.18 -9.16 17.52
N ARG A 20 -1.97 -8.53 18.42
CA ARG A 20 -1.53 -7.45 19.33
C ARG A 20 -0.96 -6.20 18.64
N LYS A 21 -1.18 -6.01 17.34
CA LYS A 21 -0.82 -4.77 16.62
C LYS A 21 -2.05 -4.01 16.15
N HIS A 22 -3.18 -4.18 16.80
CA HIS A 22 -4.43 -3.46 16.53
C HIS A 22 -4.38 -2.04 17.11
N GLY A 23 -5.24 -1.14 16.61
CA GLY A 23 -5.34 0.24 17.09
C GLY A 23 -4.54 1.25 16.25
N VAL A 24 -3.96 2.23 16.95
CA VAL A 24 -3.32 3.41 16.36
C VAL A 24 -2.06 3.02 15.58
N VAL A 25 -1.90 3.61 14.40
CA VAL A 25 -0.71 3.43 13.56
C VAL A 25 0.42 4.30 14.12
N PRO A 26 1.65 3.78 14.26
CA PRO A 26 2.78 4.57 14.76
C PRO A 26 3.07 5.78 13.86
N LEU A 27 3.36 6.92 14.49
CA LEU A 27 3.64 8.19 13.79
C LEU A 27 4.83 8.10 12.82
N ALA A 28 5.79 7.23 13.11
CA ALA A 28 6.94 6.96 12.25
C ALA A 28 6.56 6.50 10.85
N THR A 29 5.38 5.88 10.67
CA THR A 29 4.88 5.49 9.35
C THR A 29 4.45 6.69 8.50
N TYR A 30 3.86 7.71 9.11
CA TYR A 30 3.36 8.88 8.41
C TYR A 30 4.47 9.85 8.03
N MET A 31 5.49 9.98 8.88
CA MET A 31 6.60 10.93 8.69
C MET A 31 7.76 10.35 7.86
N ARG A 32 7.59 9.19 7.21
CA ARG A 32 8.62 8.65 6.32
C ARG A 32 8.79 9.56 5.11
N ILE A 33 10.04 9.94 4.85
CA ILE A 33 10.41 10.74 3.68
C ILE A 33 10.58 9.78 2.50
N TYR A 34 9.88 10.06 1.40
CA TYR A 34 10.02 9.34 0.13
C TYR A 34 10.51 10.29 -0.95
N LYS A 35 11.48 9.84 -1.75
CA LYS A 35 11.99 10.57 -2.90
C LYS A 35 11.66 9.82 -4.18
N LYS A 36 11.64 10.56 -5.30
CA LYS A 36 11.50 9.95 -6.63
C LYS A 36 12.71 9.05 -6.89
N GLY A 37 12.46 7.84 -7.41
CA GLY A 37 13.49 6.83 -7.68
C GLY A 37 13.71 5.81 -6.57
N ASP A 38 13.17 6.03 -5.36
CA ASP A 38 13.31 5.08 -4.25
C ASP A 38 12.60 3.75 -4.56
N ILE A 39 13.18 2.65 -4.10
CA ILE A 39 12.62 1.31 -4.22
C ILE A 39 11.74 1.04 -3.00
N VAL A 40 10.52 0.60 -3.24
CA VAL A 40 9.45 0.61 -2.26
C VAL A 40 8.53 -0.62 -2.38
N ASP A 41 8.30 -1.31 -1.27
CA ASP A 41 7.31 -2.38 -1.08
C ASP A 41 5.86 -1.92 -0.78
N ILE A 42 4.91 -2.47 -1.53
CA ILE A 42 3.49 -2.17 -1.38
C ILE A 42 2.86 -3.11 -0.35
N LYS A 43 2.57 -2.59 0.85
CA LYS A 43 1.80 -3.31 1.88
C LYS A 43 0.54 -2.55 2.29
N GLY A 44 -0.61 -3.19 2.11
CA GLY A 44 -1.90 -2.68 2.60
C GLY A 44 -2.18 -3.10 4.05
N MET A 45 -2.64 -2.17 4.88
CA MET A 45 -3.16 -2.45 6.22
C MET A 45 -4.68 -2.22 6.29
N GLY A 46 -5.40 -3.01 7.09
CA GLY A 46 -6.85 -2.87 7.25
C GLY A 46 -7.32 -1.66 8.06
N THR A 47 -6.43 -0.99 8.82
CA THR A 47 -6.81 0.18 9.65
C THR A 47 -7.13 1.41 8.82
N VAL A 48 -6.39 1.63 7.73
CA VAL A 48 -6.55 2.79 6.85
C VAL A 48 -7.27 2.31 5.59
N GLN A 49 -8.53 2.72 5.44
CA GLN A 49 -9.38 2.28 4.33
C GLN A 49 -9.23 3.13 3.08
N LYS A 50 -9.05 4.44 3.28
CA LYS A 50 -8.76 5.41 2.21
C LYS A 50 -7.42 5.08 1.60
N GLY A 51 -7.33 5.28 0.29
CA GLY A 51 -6.15 4.95 -0.49
C GLY A 51 -5.52 3.63 -0.09
N MET A 52 -6.25 2.52 -0.27
CA MET A 52 -5.65 1.21 -0.07
C MET A 52 -5.41 0.54 -1.43
N PRO A 53 -4.23 -0.08 -1.66
CA PRO A 53 -3.95 -0.75 -2.92
C PRO A 53 -4.91 -1.92 -3.18
N HIS A 54 -5.13 -2.21 -4.46
CA HIS A 54 -5.85 -3.41 -4.85
C HIS A 54 -5.04 -4.66 -4.46
N LYS A 55 -5.74 -5.75 -4.15
CA LYS A 55 -5.14 -7.00 -3.65
C LYS A 55 -4.04 -7.59 -4.56
N CYS A 56 -4.08 -7.33 -5.86
CA CYS A 56 -3.07 -7.81 -6.80
C CYS A 56 -1.71 -7.11 -6.66
N TYR A 57 -1.60 -6.00 -5.93
CA TYR A 57 -0.35 -5.26 -5.70
C TYR A 57 0.26 -5.52 -4.33
N HIS A 58 -0.44 -6.22 -3.45
CA HIS A 58 0.06 -6.49 -2.11
C HIS A 58 1.30 -7.38 -2.17
N GLY A 59 2.38 -6.95 -1.49
CA GLY A 59 3.66 -7.66 -1.47
C GLY A 59 4.50 -7.48 -2.74
N LYS A 60 4.14 -6.54 -3.62
CA LYS A 60 4.97 -6.18 -4.77
C LYS A 60 5.91 -5.03 -4.42
N THR A 61 7.09 -5.04 -5.03
CA THR A 61 8.06 -3.96 -4.98
C THR A 61 7.97 -3.12 -6.25
N GLY A 62 8.18 -1.81 -6.13
CA GLY A 62 8.19 -0.89 -7.25
C GLY A 62 9.10 0.31 -7.01
N ARG A 63 9.12 1.25 -7.95
CA ARG A 63 9.88 2.50 -7.85
C ARG A 63 8.95 3.71 -7.75
N VAL A 64 9.31 4.67 -6.93
CA VAL A 64 8.56 5.93 -6.79
C VAL A 64 8.71 6.78 -8.06
N TYR A 65 7.58 7.12 -8.69
CA TYR A 65 7.51 8.03 -9.84
C TYR A 65 7.08 9.44 -9.43
N ASN A 66 6.05 9.56 -8.59
CA ASN A 66 5.51 10.85 -8.17
C ASN A 66 5.18 10.88 -6.68
N VAL A 67 5.28 12.06 -6.06
CA VAL A 67 4.97 12.29 -4.65
C VAL A 67 3.93 13.39 -4.57
N THR A 68 2.85 13.15 -3.85
CA THR A 68 1.81 14.15 -3.55
C THR A 68 1.73 14.38 -2.04
N GLN A 69 0.91 15.34 -1.60
CA GLN A 69 0.80 15.72 -0.18
C GLN A 69 0.46 14.54 0.76
N HIS A 70 -0.30 13.55 0.27
CA HIS A 70 -0.80 12.43 1.09
C HIS A 70 -0.66 11.05 0.43
N ALA A 71 0.03 10.94 -0.71
CA ALA A 71 0.19 9.69 -1.42
C ALA A 71 1.49 9.65 -2.24
N VAL A 72 1.90 8.43 -2.58
CA VAL A 72 3.07 8.17 -3.41
C VAL A 72 2.63 7.31 -4.61
N GLY A 73 2.98 7.75 -5.81
CA GLY A 73 2.78 7.01 -7.05
C GLY A 73 3.96 6.07 -7.30
N ILE A 74 3.68 4.77 -7.39
CA ILE A 74 4.68 3.71 -7.57
C ILE A 74 4.47 3.02 -8.92
N VAL A 75 5.56 2.79 -9.65
CA VAL A 75 5.60 1.97 -10.87
C VAL A 75 6.00 0.55 -10.51
N VAL A 76 5.21 -0.43 -10.96
CA VAL A 76 5.41 -1.87 -10.69
C VAL A 76 5.41 -2.63 -12.02
N ASN A 77 6.32 -3.60 -12.17
CA ASN A 77 6.64 -4.21 -13.47
C ASN A 77 5.58 -5.22 -13.99
N ASN A 78 4.66 -5.68 -13.14
CA ASN A 78 3.57 -6.55 -13.59
C ASN A 78 2.37 -5.68 -13.99
N LEU A 79 2.32 -5.29 -15.27
CA LEU A 79 1.26 -4.50 -15.92
C LEU A 79 1.22 -3.03 -15.47
N PHE A 80 1.48 -2.11 -16.41
CA PHE A 80 1.56 -0.65 -16.25
C PHE A 80 0.36 -0.07 -15.46
N VAL A 81 0.55 0.40 -14.23
CA VAL A 81 -0.51 1.11 -13.48
C VAL A 81 0.03 2.34 -12.77
N LEU A 82 -0.32 3.52 -13.29
CA LEU A 82 -0.30 4.79 -12.56
C LEU A 82 -1.34 4.71 -11.42
N PHE A 83 -0.91 4.54 -10.17
CA PHE A 83 -1.80 4.85 -9.04
C PHE A 83 -1.82 6.36 -8.80
N LEU A 84 -2.80 7.03 -9.40
CA LEU A 84 -3.32 8.31 -8.89
C LEU A 84 -4.34 7.97 -7.82
N CYS A 85 -3.90 7.80 -6.58
CA CYS A 85 -4.82 7.72 -5.45
C CYS A 85 -5.05 9.12 -4.89
N HIS A 86 -6.11 9.78 -5.36
CA HIS A 86 -6.64 10.96 -4.70
C HIS A 86 -7.23 10.53 -3.35
N SER A 87 -6.75 11.15 -2.28
CA SER A 87 -7.18 10.99 -0.88
C SER A 87 -6.59 9.78 -0.12
N ASN A 88 -5.44 10.05 0.52
CA ASN A 88 -4.83 9.35 1.66
C ASN A 88 -4.42 7.89 1.40
N LEU A 89 -3.27 7.69 0.74
CA LEU A 89 -2.63 6.38 0.59
C LEU A 89 -1.26 6.41 1.28
N VAL A 90 -1.25 5.98 2.54
CA VAL A 90 -0.03 5.57 3.24
C VAL A 90 0.36 4.20 2.70
N LEU A 91 1.30 4.17 1.75
CA LEU A 91 2.08 2.97 1.47
C LEU A 91 2.93 2.71 2.71
N LEU A 92 2.50 1.72 3.48
CA LEU A 92 3.18 1.33 4.69
C LEU A 92 4.42 0.54 4.32
N LEU A 93 5.45 1.26 3.91
CA LEU A 93 6.73 0.70 3.54
C LEU A 93 7.44 0.27 4.79
N GLN A 94 7.45 -1.04 5.07
CA GLN A 94 8.51 -1.62 5.87
C GLN A 94 9.77 -1.59 5.00
N ASN A 95 10.48 -0.46 4.97
CA ASN A 95 11.88 -0.49 4.57
C ASN A 95 12.60 -1.37 5.60
N ASN A 96 12.70 -2.67 5.34
CA ASN A 96 13.82 -3.46 5.84
C ASN A 96 14.99 -3.05 4.95
N VAL A 97 15.72 -2.05 5.42
CA VAL A 97 17.09 -1.80 4.97
C VAL A 97 17.85 -3.11 5.22
N LYS A 98 18.19 -3.82 4.15
CA LYS A 98 19.51 -4.46 4.07
C LYS A 98 20.41 -3.46 3.37
#